data_AF-A0A315EMY5-F1
#
_entry.id   AF-A0A315EMY5-F1
#
_cell.length_a   1.000
_cell.length_b   1.000
_cell.length_c   1.000
_cell.angle_alpha   90.00
_cell.angle_beta   90.00
_cell.angle_gamma   90.00
#
_symmetry.space_group_name_H-M   'P 1'
#
loop_
_entity.id
_entity.type
_entity.pdbx_description
1 polymer ?
#
loop_
_entity_poly.entity_id
_entity_poly.type
_entity_poly.pdbx_seq_one_letter_code
_entity_poly.pdbx_strand_id
1 'polypeptide(L)'
;MQLIGCDFSSSPSKRKPIVLALGQARPVGGKFAHRAADRPAGSSPSMKWVNPPVAYMLHAGVPLLRQAGVHLPGLQNGDQRRVALEAYPGLLAREVLGNRSYKSDDKAKQTPDRLLARRELLGALERGETRLGLRLVASNALLGRLADDASGDALDATLCLMQAAWAQQQHAAGHPQYGLPPCDPLEGWIVTA
;
A
#
# COMPACT_ATOMS: atom_id res chain seq x y z
N MET A 1 6.28 -1.75 28.35
CA MET A 1 5.24 -2.29 29.26
C MET A 1 4.13 -2.88 28.42
N GLN A 2 3.79 -4.16 28.60
CA GLN A 2 2.59 -4.73 27.98
C GLN A 2 1.35 -4.11 28.63
N LEU A 3 0.35 -3.79 27.81
CA LEU A 3 -0.93 -3.23 28.21
C LEU A 3 -2.01 -4.23 27.82
N ILE A 4 -2.95 -4.48 28.73
CA ILE A 4 -4.13 -5.30 28.45
C ILE A 4 -5.35 -4.41 28.67
N GLY A 5 -6.08 -4.14 27.61
CA GLY A 5 -7.41 -3.56 27.65
C GLY A 5 -8.46 -4.67 27.61
N CYS A 6 -9.53 -4.54 28.39
CA CYS A 6 -10.66 -5.47 28.35
C CYS A 6 -11.93 -4.65 28.20
N ASP A 7 -12.64 -4.84 27.09
CA ASP A 7 -13.97 -4.30 26.90
C ASP A 7 -14.99 -5.25 27.51
N PHE A 8 -15.54 -4.84 28.66
CA PHE A 8 -16.49 -5.64 29.43
C PHE A 8 -17.93 -5.35 28.99
N SER A 9 -18.71 -6.42 28.82
CA SER A 9 -20.16 -6.33 28.68
C SER A 9 -20.82 -6.85 29.96
N SER A 10 -21.78 -6.12 30.51
CA SER A 10 -22.62 -6.57 31.62
C SER A 10 -23.64 -7.63 31.20
N SER A 11 -23.75 -7.94 29.91
CA SER A 11 -24.61 -8.98 29.35
C SER A 11 -23.93 -9.64 28.15
N PRO A 12 -22.87 -10.43 28.39
CA PRO A 12 -22.10 -11.05 27.32
C PRO A 12 -22.96 -12.07 26.57
N SER A 13 -22.86 -12.04 25.25
CA SER A 13 -23.57 -12.97 24.36
C SER A 13 -22.73 -13.24 23.12
N LYS A 14 -23.13 -14.20 22.28
CA LYS A 14 -22.45 -14.43 20.99
C LYS A 14 -22.38 -13.17 20.10
N ARG A 15 -23.34 -12.24 20.25
CA ARG A 15 -23.37 -10.96 19.51
C ARG A 15 -22.62 -9.82 20.24
N LYS A 16 -22.23 -10.01 21.50
CA LYS A 16 -21.51 -9.06 22.36
C LYS A 16 -20.40 -9.78 23.14
N PRO A 17 -19.36 -10.29 22.45
CA PRO A 17 -18.25 -10.95 23.12
C PRO A 17 -17.45 -9.94 23.96
N ILE A 18 -16.87 -10.40 25.07
CA ILE A 18 -15.84 -9.64 25.79
C ILE A 18 -14.60 -9.63 24.89
N VAL A 19 -14.04 -8.44 24.64
CA VAL A 19 -12.88 -8.27 23.76
C VAL A 19 -11.68 -7.85 24.59
N LEU A 20 -10.59 -8.60 24.46
CA LEU A 20 -9.29 -8.23 25.00
C LEU A 20 -8.47 -7.55 23.92
N ALA A 21 -7.96 -6.36 24.22
CA ALA A 21 -6.99 -5.64 23.42
C ALA A 21 -5.61 -5.80 24.07
N LEU A 22 -4.65 -6.33 23.33
CA LEU A 22 -3.26 -6.42 23.75
C LEU A 22 -2.49 -5.27 23.11
N GLY A 23 -1.73 -4.54 23.93
CA GLY A 23 -0.94 -3.40 23.50
C GLY A 23 0.43 -3.35 24.17
N GLN A 24 1.27 -2.44 23.70
CA GLN A 24 2.51 -2.08 24.37
C GLN A 24 2.52 -0.56 24.56
N ALA A 25 2.92 -0.10 25.76
CA ALA A 25 3.17 1.31 26.01
C ALA A 25 4.24 1.81 25.03
N ARG A 26 3.96 2.94 24.37
CA ARG A 26 4.86 3.52 23.35
C ARG A 26 5.55 4.76 23.91
N PRO A 27 6.80 5.01 23.49
CA PRO A 27 7.49 6.27 23.79
C PRO A 27 6.69 7.48 23.31
N VAL A 28 6.93 8.63 23.92
CA VAL A 28 6.41 9.92 23.43
C VAL A 28 6.81 10.08 21.96
N GLY A 29 5.84 10.41 21.10
CA GLY A 29 6.00 10.48 19.64
C GLY A 29 5.57 9.21 18.89
N GLY A 30 5.53 8.05 19.56
CA GLY A 30 5.06 6.78 18.99
C GLY A 30 3.53 6.64 19.04
N LYS A 31 2.78 7.63 18.54
CA LYS A 31 1.30 7.63 18.69
C LYS A 31 0.62 6.45 17.98
N PHE A 32 1.14 6.00 16.84
CA PHE A 32 0.52 4.95 16.02
C PHE A 32 1.31 3.64 16.02
N ALA A 33 0.59 2.53 15.84
CA ALA A 33 1.15 1.21 15.58
C ALA A 33 1.43 1.14 14.09
N HIS A 34 2.67 0.90 13.71
CA HIS A 34 3.02 0.58 12.34
C HIS A 34 3.12 -0.92 12.23
N ARG A 35 2.48 -1.49 11.20
CA ARG A 35 2.70 -2.87 10.79
C ARG A 35 4.16 -3.06 10.44
N ALA A 36 4.64 -4.30 10.48
CA ALA A 36 5.99 -4.63 10.03
C ALA A 36 6.30 -4.06 8.62
N ALA A 37 5.32 -4.12 7.71
CA ALA A 37 5.44 -3.65 6.33
C ALA A 37 5.35 -2.11 6.17
N ASP A 38 4.75 -1.37 7.11
CA ASP A 38 4.52 0.06 6.93
C ASP A 38 5.83 0.87 6.95
N ARG A 39 6.78 0.45 7.80
CA ARG A 39 8.07 1.14 7.96
C ARG A 39 8.94 1.06 6.71
N PRO A 40 9.25 -0.13 6.14
CA PRO A 40 10.04 -0.20 4.92
C PRO A 40 9.32 0.45 3.73
N ALA A 41 7.98 0.37 3.67
CA ALA A 41 7.20 1.07 2.65
C ALA A 41 7.21 2.60 2.80
N GLY A 42 7.45 3.12 4.01
CA GLY A 42 7.24 4.52 4.35
C GLY A 42 5.76 4.92 4.27
N SER A 43 4.85 3.99 4.57
CA SER A 43 3.40 4.20 4.51
C SER A 43 2.85 4.72 5.84
N SER A 44 1.62 5.25 5.78
CA SER A 44 0.86 5.56 7.00
C SER A 44 0.20 4.30 7.56
N PRO A 45 0.09 4.18 8.89
CA PRO A 45 -0.39 2.95 9.52
C PRO A 45 -1.90 2.78 9.37
N SER A 46 -2.35 1.52 9.40
CA SER A 46 -3.77 1.10 9.34
C SER A 46 -4.65 1.62 10.48
N MET A 47 -4.08 2.26 11.51
CA MET A 47 -4.83 2.89 12.61
C MET A 47 -4.98 4.41 12.46
N LYS A 48 -4.44 5.02 11.40
CA LYS A 48 -4.51 6.47 11.20
C LYS A 48 -5.85 6.85 10.58
N TRP A 49 -6.66 7.60 11.33
CA TRP A 49 -8.00 8.04 10.91
C TRP A 49 -8.03 9.36 10.17
N VAL A 50 -6.94 10.14 10.18
CA VAL A 50 -6.87 11.48 9.58
C VAL A 50 -5.57 11.68 8.81
N ASN A 51 -5.65 12.22 7.60
CA ASN A 51 -4.56 12.75 6.77
C ASN A 51 -3.23 11.94 6.78
N PRO A 52 -3.14 10.83 6.01
CA PRO A 52 -4.22 10.17 5.28
C PRO A 52 -5.06 9.24 6.19
N PRO A 53 -6.37 9.06 5.90
CA PRO A 53 -7.28 8.29 6.74
C PRO A 53 -7.22 6.78 6.41
N VAL A 54 -6.04 6.16 6.47
CA VAL A 54 -5.82 4.75 6.09
C VAL A 54 -6.75 3.78 6.82
N ALA A 55 -7.04 4.03 8.11
CA ALA A 55 -7.99 3.24 8.87
C ALA A 55 -9.39 3.23 8.25
N TYR A 56 -9.87 4.40 7.81
CA TYR A 56 -11.15 4.53 7.14
C TYR A 56 -11.13 3.86 5.76
N MET A 57 -10.03 3.99 5.02
CA MET A 57 -9.85 3.36 3.70
C MET A 57 -9.94 1.83 3.81
N LEU A 58 -9.26 1.23 4.79
CA LEU A 58 -9.33 -0.21 5.04
C LEU A 58 -10.71 -0.63 5.52
N HIS A 59 -11.32 0.13 6.43
CA HIS A 59 -12.68 -0.13 6.91
C HIS A 59 -13.70 -0.13 5.76
N ALA A 60 -13.56 0.77 4.79
CA ALA A 60 -14.45 0.84 3.64
C ALA A 60 -14.15 -0.25 2.59
N GLY A 61 -12.88 -0.52 2.29
CA GLY A 61 -12.48 -1.40 1.18
C GLY A 61 -12.42 -2.89 1.54
N VAL A 62 -11.88 -3.25 2.71
CA VAL A 62 -11.61 -4.65 3.07
C VAL A 62 -12.90 -5.49 3.17
N PRO A 63 -14.01 -5.03 3.78
CA PRO A 63 -15.25 -5.82 3.81
C PRO A 63 -15.76 -6.18 2.42
N LEU A 64 -15.64 -5.26 1.45
CA LEU A 64 -16.06 -5.47 0.06
C LEU A 64 -15.16 -6.50 -0.64
N LEU A 65 -13.84 -6.43 -0.44
CA LEU A 65 -12.90 -7.44 -0.96
C LEU A 65 -13.22 -8.83 -0.38
N ARG A 66 -13.49 -8.90 0.92
CA ARG A 66 -13.86 -10.16 1.60
C ARG A 66 -15.17 -10.72 1.03
N GLN A 67 -16.18 -9.88 0.82
CA GLN A 67 -17.45 -10.29 0.23
C GLN A 67 -17.29 -10.74 -1.23
N ALA A 68 -16.40 -10.10 -1.99
CA ALA A 68 -16.07 -10.51 -3.35
C ALA A 68 -15.38 -11.90 -3.41
N GLY A 69 -14.85 -12.38 -2.29
CA GLY A 69 -14.20 -13.69 -2.19
C GLY A 69 -12.85 -13.75 -2.89
N VAL A 70 -12.14 -12.61 -2.99
CA VAL A 70 -10.79 -12.56 -3.56
C VAL A 70 -9.79 -13.29 -2.69
N HIS A 71 -8.75 -13.85 -3.30
CA HIS A 71 -7.61 -14.36 -2.56
C HIS A 71 -6.71 -13.21 -2.12
N LEU A 72 -6.43 -13.12 -0.82
CA LEU A 72 -5.48 -12.19 -0.21
C LEU A 72 -4.29 -13.02 0.30
N PRO A 73 -3.20 -13.16 -0.48
CA PRO A 73 -2.10 -14.05 -0.11
C PRO A 73 -1.53 -13.71 1.27
N GLY A 74 -1.33 -14.74 2.11
CA GLY A 74 -0.87 -14.59 3.51
C GLY A 74 -1.95 -14.19 4.53
N LEU A 75 -3.13 -13.73 4.08
CA LEU A 75 -4.19 -13.19 4.95
C LEU A 75 -5.49 -13.99 4.89
N GLN A 76 -6.00 -14.23 3.68
CA GLN A 76 -7.30 -14.88 3.49
C GLN A 76 -7.32 -15.71 2.20
N ASN A 77 -7.69 -16.98 2.33
CA ASN A 77 -7.97 -17.84 1.19
C ASN A 77 -9.27 -17.42 0.50
N GLY A 78 -9.25 -17.40 -0.82
CA GLY A 78 -10.36 -17.02 -1.68
C GLY A 78 -10.19 -17.61 -3.08
N ASP A 79 -10.86 -17.02 -4.08
CA ASP A 79 -10.72 -17.41 -5.48
C ASP A 79 -9.30 -17.10 -5.99
N GLN A 80 -8.53 -18.14 -6.28
CA GLN A 80 -7.13 -18.01 -6.73
C GLN A 80 -6.99 -17.33 -8.10
N ARG A 81 -8.09 -17.16 -8.86
CA ARG A 81 -8.08 -16.39 -10.11
C ARG A 81 -8.32 -14.89 -9.88
N ARG A 82 -8.69 -14.49 -8.67
CA ARG A 82 -8.97 -13.10 -8.28
C ARG A 82 -8.12 -12.75 -7.08
N VAL A 83 -6.90 -12.32 -7.34
CA VAL A 83 -5.89 -12.05 -6.31
C VAL A 83 -5.84 -10.56 -6.02
N ALA A 84 -5.95 -10.20 -4.75
CA ALA A 84 -5.80 -8.85 -4.26
C ALA A 84 -4.46 -8.71 -3.53
N LEU A 85 -3.68 -7.73 -3.95
CA LEU A 85 -2.37 -7.41 -3.38
C LEU A 85 -2.40 -5.96 -2.88
N GLU A 86 -1.82 -5.71 -1.71
CA GLU A 86 -1.66 -4.34 -1.21
C GLU A 86 -0.37 -3.74 -1.80
N ALA A 87 -0.49 -2.64 -2.53
CA ALA A 87 0.65 -1.94 -3.13
C ALA A 87 0.71 -0.50 -2.62
N TYR A 88 1.91 0.08 -2.58
CA TYR A 88 2.12 1.46 -2.15
C TYR A 88 2.99 2.21 -3.17
N PRO A 89 2.42 3.15 -3.93
CA PRO A 89 3.11 3.80 -5.06
C PRO A 89 4.28 4.66 -4.59
N GLY A 90 4.14 5.27 -3.40
CA GLY A 90 5.19 6.09 -2.79
C GLY A 90 6.49 5.33 -2.53
N LEU A 91 6.43 4.01 -2.32
CA LEU A 91 7.61 3.17 -2.13
C LEU A 91 8.48 3.16 -3.40
N LEU A 92 7.87 2.86 -4.56
CA LEU A 92 8.58 2.80 -5.82
C LEU A 92 8.99 4.19 -6.31
N ALA A 93 8.13 5.20 -6.14
CA ALA A 93 8.45 6.58 -6.51
C ALA A 93 9.67 7.13 -5.74
N ARG A 94 9.77 6.82 -4.45
CA ARG A 94 10.89 7.26 -3.59
C ARG A 94 12.23 6.66 -4.01
N GLU A 95 12.24 5.49 -4.63
CA GLU A 95 13.45 4.86 -5.13
C GLU A 95 14.13 5.72 -6.20
N VAL A 96 13.34 6.34 -7.08
CA VAL A 96 13.82 7.21 -8.15
C VAL A 96 13.99 8.65 -7.67
N LEU A 97 12.99 9.18 -6.96
CA LEU A 97 12.89 10.61 -6.68
C LEU A 97 13.45 11.02 -5.30
N GLY A 98 13.77 10.05 -4.44
CA GLY A 98 14.11 10.29 -3.05
C GLY A 98 12.95 10.95 -2.29
N ASN A 99 13.22 12.10 -1.66
CA ASN A 99 12.20 12.84 -0.90
C ASN A 99 11.46 13.89 -1.75
N ARG A 100 11.74 13.99 -3.05
CA ARG A 100 11.05 14.95 -3.93
C ARG A 100 9.61 14.52 -4.16
N SER A 101 8.68 15.46 -3.97
CA SER A 101 7.27 15.26 -4.28
C SER A 101 7.04 15.39 -5.78
N TYR A 102 6.24 14.51 -6.37
CA TYR A 102 5.84 14.55 -7.78
C TYR A 102 4.36 14.90 -7.99
N LYS A 103 3.58 15.03 -6.90
CA LYS A 103 2.14 15.23 -6.97
C LYS A 103 1.60 16.13 -5.86
N SER A 104 0.45 16.76 -6.12
CA SER A 104 -0.27 17.57 -5.14
C SER A 104 -1.71 17.85 -5.59
N ASP A 105 -2.67 17.63 -4.69
CA ASP A 105 -4.07 18.03 -4.90
C ASP A 105 -4.27 19.55 -4.85
N ASP A 106 -3.41 20.24 -4.10
CA ASP A 106 -3.38 21.69 -4.03
C ASP A 106 -2.84 22.25 -5.36
N LYS A 107 -3.73 22.91 -6.13
CA LYS A 107 -3.42 23.52 -7.44
C LYS A 107 -2.24 24.49 -7.36
N ALA A 108 -2.08 25.23 -6.27
CA ALA A 108 -0.98 26.19 -6.12
C ALA A 108 0.39 25.49 -6.03
N LYS A 109 0.39 24.19 -5.70
CA LYS A 109 1.58 23.34 -5.61
C LYS A 109 1.78 22.49 -6.87
N GLN A 110 0.99 22.65 -7.92
CA GLN A 110 1.20 21.94 -9.19
C GLN A 110 2.28 22.64 -10.02
N THR A 111 3.52 22.52 -9.57
CA THR A 111 4.68 23.28 -10.08
C THR A 111 5.39 22.58 -11.24
N PRO A 112 6.17 23.33 -12.05
CA PRO A 112 7.06 22.76 -13.06
C PRO A 112 8.02 21.70 -12.51
N ASP A 113 8.54 21.87 -11.29
CA ASP A 113 9.41 20.88 -10.65
C ASP A 113 8.70 19.54 -10.41
N ARG A 114 7.42 19.56 -10.03
CA ARG A 114 6.62 18.32 -9.87
C ARG A 114 6.35 17.66 -11.23
N LEU A 115 6.13 18.44 -12.28
CA LEU A 115 6.04 17.92 -13.65
C LEU A 115 7.35 17.26 -14.08
N LEU A 116 8.49 17.89 -13.80
CA LEU A 116 9.81 17.32 -14.10
C LEU A 116 10.02 16.02 -13.31
N ALA A 117 9.65 15.97 -12.04
CA ALA A 117 9.71 14.76 -11.23
C ALA A 117 8.84 13.61 -11.79
N ARG A 118 7.62 13.91 -12.29
CA ARG A 118 6.78 12.90 -12.95
C ARG A 118 7.43 12.38 -14.24
N ARG A 119 8.02 13.26 -15.06
CA ARG A 119 8.73 12.86 -16.28
C ARG A 119 9.98 12.04 -16.01
N GLU A 120 10.76 12.42 -15.00
CA GLU A 120 11.93 11.67 -14.54
C GLU A 120 11.53 10.25 -14.09
N LEU A 121 10.48 10.16 -13.26
CA LEU A 121 9.95 8.88 -12.78
C LEU A 121 9.46 8.00 -13.95
N LEU A 122 8.68 8.55 -14.88
CA LEU A 122 8.25 7.82 -16.08
C LEU A 122 9.43 7.32 -16.91
N GLY A 123 10.45 8.16 -17.12
CA GLY A 123 11.65 7.75 -17.87
C GLY A 123 12.41 6.62 -17.18
N ALA A 124 12.52 6.63 -15.86
CA ALA A 124 13.12 5.53 -15.09
C ALA A 124 12.31 4.23 -15.23
N LEU A 125 10.98 4.32 -15.21
CA LEU A 125 10.09 3.15 -15.41
C LEU A 125 10.22 2.58 -16.84
N GLU A 126 10.31 3.42 -17.87
CA GLU A 126 10.47 2.96 -19.27
C GLU A 126 11.82 2.25 -19.50
N ARG A 127 12.88 2.71 -18.83
CA ARG A 127 14.22 2.10 -18.89
C ARG A 127 14.38 0.91 -17.94
N GLY A 128 13.45 0.71 -17.00
CA GLY A 128 13.50 -0.37 -16.02
C GLY A 128 14.56 -0.16 -14.95
N GLU A 129 14.81 1.10 -14.59
CA GLU A 129 15.85 1.53 -13.63
C GLU A 129 15.39 1.40 -12.17
N THR A 130 14.45 0.50 -11.88
CA THR A 130 14.00 0.20 -10.52
C THR A 130 14.39 -1.21 -10.14
N ARG A 131 14.46 -1.51 -8.84
CA ARG A 131 14.76 -2.85 -8.30
C ARG A 131 13.76 -3.92 -8.73
N LEU A 132 12.61 -3.53 -9.28
CA LEU A 132 11.64 -4.48 -9.85
C LEU A 132 12.19 -5.15 -11.11
N GLY A 133 13.16 -4.55 -11.80
CA GLY A 133 13.70 -5.08 -13.06
C GLY A 133 12.66 -5.15 -14.19
N LEU A 134 11.57 -4.38 -14.08
CA LEU A 134 10.48 -4.31 -15.04
C LEU A 134 10.53 -3.01 -15.83
N ARG A 135 10.17 -3.09 -17.12
CA ARG A 135 10.04 -1.92 -17.99
C ARG A 135 8.57 -1.59 -18.26
N LEU A 136 8.22 -0.32 -18.09
CA LEU A 136 6.92 0.20 -18.53
C LEU A 136 6.96 0.38 -20.06
N VAL A 137 6.07 -0.31 -20.77
CA VAL A 137 5.87 -0.13 -22.21
C VAL A 137 4.52 0.52 -22.42
N ALA A 138 4.52 1.76 -22.90
CA ALA A 138 3.33 2.56 -23.12
C ALA A 138 3.51 3.46 -24.37
N SER A 139 2.40 3.95 -24.92
CA SER A 139 2.47 4.95 -25.98
C SER A 139 2.93 6.30 -25.43
N ASN A 140 3.60 7.11 -26.26
CA ASN A 140 3.95 8.49 -25.92
C ASN A 140 2.74 9.32 -25.47
N ALA A 141 1.56 9.05 -26.04
CA ALA A 141 0.31 9.70 -25.64
C ALA A 141 -0.11 9.35 -24.20
N LEU A 142 0.02 8.08 -23.80
CA LEU A 142 -0.26 7.67 -22.43
C LEU A 142 0.77 8.25 -21.46
N LEU A 143 2.06 8.21 -21.81
CA LEU A 143 3.13 8.78 -20.99
C LEU A 143 2.95 10.29 -20.79
N GLY A 144 2.57 11.01 -21.85
CA GLY A 144 2.19 12.43 -21.76
C GLY A 144 1.05 12.66 -20.78
N ARG A 145 -0.04 11.89 -20.91
CA ARG A 145 -1.17 11.96 -19.97
C ARG A 145 -0.77 11.69 -18.51
N LEU A 146 0.09 10.70 -18.27
CA LEU A 146 0.57 10.39 -16.92
C LEU A 146 1.44 11.53 -16.35
N ALA A 147 2.24 12.19 -17.19
CA ALA A 147 3.05 13.34 -16.79
C ALA A 147 2.20 14.59 -16.52
N ASP A 148 1.15 14.80 -17.32
CA ASP A 148 0.30 15.99 -17.24
C ASP A 148 -0.73 15.91 -16.10
N ASP A 149 -1.00 14.72 -15.56
CA ASP A 149 -1.81 14.54 -14.35
C ASP A 149 -1.06 15.02 -13.10
N ALA A 150 -1.44 16.21 -12.61
CA ALA A 150 -0.78 16.85 -11.48
C ALA A 150 -1.22 16.33 -10.09
N SER A 151 -2.41 15.71 -9.97
CA SER A 151 -2.78 14.96 -8.76
C SER A 151 -2.00 13.66 -8.68
N GLY A 152 -1.55 13.14 -9.82
CA GLY A 152 -0.68 11.97 -9.93
C GLY A 152 -1.39 10.66 -9.69
N ASP A 153 -2.73 10.65 -9.66
CA ASP A 153 -3.53 9.44 -9.38
C ASP A 153 -3.32 8.37 -10.47
N ALA A 154 -3.23 8.80 -11.73
CA ALA A 154 -2.96 7.87 -12.82
C ALA A 154 -1.54 7.29 -12.75
N LEU A 155 -0.57 8.09 -12.29
CA LEU A 155 0.81 7.65 -12.09
C LEU A 155 0.92 6.71 -10.87
N ASP A 156 0.24 7.02 -9.77
CA ASP A 156 0.08 6.14 -8.61
C ASP A 156 -0.46 4.77 -9.02
N ALA A 157 -1.56 4.75 -9.79
CA ALA A 157 -2.14 3.51 -10.29
C ALA A 157 -1.15 2.72 -11.17
N THR A 158 -0.34 3.42 -11.98
CA THR A 158 0.70 2.79 -12.81
C THR A 158 1.82 2.19 -11.96
N LEU A 159 2.26 2.89 -10.90
CA LEU A 159 3.25 2.36 -9.97
C LEU A 159 2.73 1.12 -9.22
N CYS A 160 1.48 1.15 -8.75
CA CYS A 160 0.82 -0.01 -8.16
C CYS A 160 0.71 -1.17 -9.16
N LEU A 161 0.43 -0.89 -10.43
CA LEU A 161 0.42 -1.90 -11.50
C LEU A 161 1.80 -2.53 -11.70
N MET A 162 2.87 -1.74 -11.69
CA MET A 162 4.25 -2.25 -11.78
C MET A 162 4.58 -3.19 -10.61
N GLN A 163 4.15 -2.84 -9.39
CA GLN A 163 4.30 -3.70 -8.22
C GLN A 163 3.49 -5.00 -8.35
N ALA A 164 2.25 -4.93 -8.83
CA ALA A 164 1.42 -6.10 -9.08
C ALA A 164 2.00 -7.02 -10.19
N ALA A 165 2.55 -6.43 -11.25
CA ALA A 165 3.22 -7.18 -12.32
C ALA A 165 4.46 -7.91 -11.81
N TRP A 166 5.27 -7.26 -10.96
CA TRP A 166 6.42 -7.90 -10.32
C TRP A 166 5.98 -9.09 -9.45
N ALA A 167 4.95 -8.90 -8.62
CA ALA A 167 4.39 -9.94 -7.76
C ALA A 167 3.88 -11.14 -8.57
N GLN A 168 3.22 -10.88 -9.70
CA GLN A 168 2.78 -11.91 -10.64
C GLN A 168 3.96 -12.67 -11.26
N GLN A 169 5.05 -11.98 -11.62
CA GLN A 169 6.27 -12.61 -12.14
C GLN A 169 6.89 -13.54 -11.08
N GLN A 170 6.95 -13.12 -9.81
CA GLN A 170 7.42 -13.99 -8.72
C GLN A 170 6.56 -15.25 -8.59
N HIS A 171 5.24 -15.10 -8.67
CA HIS A 171 4.33 -16.25 -8.61
C HIS A 171 4.51 -17.20 -9.79
N ALA A 172 4.62 -16.66 -11.01
CA ALA A 172 4.89 -17.44 -12.22
C ALA A 172 6.24 -18.18 -12.16
N ALA A 173 7.23 -17.61 -11.46
CA ALA A 173 8.51 -18.24 -11.18
C ALA A 173 8.45 -19.31 -10.05
N GLY A 174 7.27 -19.57 -9.50
CA GLY A 174 7.04 -20.61 -8.49
C GLY A 174 6.96 -20.11 -7.05
N HIS A 175 7.02 -18.80 -6.80
CA HIS A 175 6.86 -18.27 -5.45
C HIS A 175 5.40 -18.46 -4.99
N PRO A 176 5.14 -19.16 -3.88
CA PRO A 176 3.78 -19.56 -3.48
C PRO A 176 2.90 -18.37 -3.10
N GLN A 177 3.54 -17.28 -2.68
CA GLN A 177 2.90 -16.08 -2.18
C GLN A 177 3.36 -14.85 -2.97
N TYR A 178 3.42 -14.87 -4.31
CA TYR A 178 3.60 -13.62 -5.10
C TYR A 178 4.78 -12.69 -4.69
N GLY A 179 5.91 -13.26 -4.24
CA GLY A 179 7.07 -12.51 -3.74
C GLY A 179 6.94 -11.97 -2.31
N LEU A 180 5.88 -12.31 -1.58
CA LEU A 180 5.70 -12.00 -0.16
C LEU A 180 6.80 -12.62 0.71
N PRO A 181 7.42 -11.86 1.63
CA PRO A 181 8.09 -12.47 2.77
C PRO A 181 7.06 -13.06 3.75
N PRO A 182 7.47 -13.99 4.64
CA PRO A 182 6.65 -14.39 5.78
C PRO A 182 6.17 -13.15 6.56
N CYS A 183 4.86 -13.03 6.76
CA CYS A 183 4.25 -11.90 7.44
C CYS A 183 3.25 -12.37 8.51
N ASP A 184 2.91 -11.46 9.43
CA ASP A 184 1.86 -11.70 10.41
C ASP A 184 0.50 -11.77 9.67
N PRO A 185 -0.28 -12.85 9.84
CA PRO A 185 -1.56 -13.04 9.14
C PRO A 185 -2.66 -12.05 9.57
N LEU A 186 -2.43 -11.22 10.59
CA LEU A 186 -3.30 -10.11 10.99
C LEU A 186 -2.86 -8.77 10.40
N GLU A 187 -1.56 -8.55 10.25
CA GLU A 187 -1.03 -7.28 9.73
C GLU A 187 -0.96 -7.27 8.20
N GLY A 188 -0.61 -8.40 7.60
CA GLY A 188 -0.36 -8.53 6.17
C GLY A 188 0.96 -7.89 5.75
N TRP A 189 0.97 -7.37 4.53
CA TRP A 189 2.19 -6.93 3.86
C TRP A 189 1.88 -5.85 2.82
N ILE A 190 2.92 -5.19 2.32
CA ILE A 190 2.85 -4.30 1.16
C ILE A 190 3.80 -4.88 0.11
N VAL A 191 3.33 -5.01 -1.12
CA VAL A 191 4.11 -5.51 -2.25
C VAL A 191 5.39 -4.72 -2.38
N THR A 192 6.51 -5.42 -2.48
CA THR A 192 7.88 -4.89 -2.63
C THR A 192 8.42 -4.10 -1.44
N ALA A 193 7.71 -4.02 -0.30
CA ALA A 193 8.20 -3.36 0.90
C ALA A 193 9.47 -4.02 1.45
#